data_AF-A0A7K2ZJG3-F1
#
_entry.id   AF-A0A7K2ZJG3-F1
#
_cell.length_a   1.000
_cell.length_b   1.000
_cell.length_c   1.000
_cell.angle_alpha   90.00
_cell.angle_beta   90.00
_cell.angle_gamma   90.00
#
_symmetry.space_group_name_H-M   'P 1'
#
loop_
_entity.id
_entity.type
_entity.pdbx_description
1 polymer ?
#
loop_
_entity_poly.entity_id
_entity_poly.type
_entity_poly.pdbx_seq_one_letter_code
_entity_poly.pdbx_strand_id
1 'polypeptide(L)'
;PARALPSALRLADLTPDQADRAKERLGIPPHALAPGHDRHPLTLRLLAEVREALPPGVPGRPDTEDVFGAHLDLMCVRIAVRITAAAGEQPRGTAVRRLAARVAGQVHEAARRCLGPGQGELDRAAFEEVFPWRTGWASAVLTEGLLVPAGAGYRFAHEELGDWVQGAHLDLDAALRSLVHRWHRGSGAVVRLPSAGTEGEPRSLPVPRHRIGPVI
;
A
#
# COMPACT_ATOMS: atom_id res chain seq x y z
N PRO A 1 22.48 13.09 18.17
CA PRO A 1 21.55 12.16 18.85
C PRO A 1 20.19 12.09 18.14
N ALA A 2 19.82 10.91 17.61
CA ALA A 2 18.49 10.69 17.05
C ALA A 2 17.45 10.82 18.18
N ARG A 3 16.44 11.66 17.99
CA ARG A 3 15.35 11.87 18.95
C ARG A 3 14.71 10.51 19.25
N ALA A 4 14.58 10.14 20.52
CA ALA A 4 13.90 8.90 20.90
C ALA A 4 12.47 8.94 20.34
N LEU A 5 12.08 7.92 19.60
CA LEU A 5 10.71 7.77 19.12
C LEU A 5 9.78 7.58 20.33
N PRO A 6 8.54 8.08 20.28
CA PRO A 6 7.57 7.84 21.34
C PRO A 6 7.35 6.34 21.56
N SER A 7 6.95 5.96 22.78
CA SER A 7 6.57 4.59 23.10
C SER A 7 5.46 4.11 22.14
N ALA A 8 5.73 3.04 21.39
CA ALA A 8 4.77 2.46 20.45
C ALA A 8 4.26 1.10 20.95
N LEU A 9 2.93 0.92 20.97
CA LEU A 9 2.30 -0.37 21.23
C LEU A 9 2.28 -1.20 19.94
N ARG A 10 2.80 -2.42 19.99
CA ARG A 10 2.70 -3.35 18.86
C ARG A 10 1.29 -3.91 18.80
N LEU A 11 0.51 -3.44 17.84
CA LEU A 11 -0.74 -4.10 17.47
C LEU A 11 -0.40 -5.38 16.70
N ALA A 12 -0.90 -6.50 17.22
CA ALA A 12 -0.85 -7.84 16.61
C ALA A 12 -2.27 -8.23 16.16
N ASP A 13 -2.42 -9.46 15.67
CA ASP A 13 -3.73 -10.04 15.37
C ASP A 13 -4.69 -9.94 16.56
N LEU A 14 -5.98 -9.96 16.23
CA LEU A 14 -7.02 -10.05 17.24
C LEU A 14 -6.89 -11.37 18.02
N THR A 15 -7.23 -11.31 19.30
CA THR A 15 -7.53 -12.55 20.05
C THR A 15 -8.72 -13.27 19.40
N PRO A 16 -8.86 -14.60 19.56
CA PRO A 16 -9.99 -15.35 18.99
C PRO A 16 -11.36 -14.70 19.28
N ASP A 17 -11.64 -14.36 20.55
CA ASP A 17 -12.90 -13.72 20.95
C ASP A 17 -13.10 -12.32 20.34
N GLN A 18 -12.02 -11.59 20.07
CA GLN A 18 -12.10 -10.30 19.38
C GLN A 18 -12.37 -10.50 17.88
N ALA A 19 -11.75 -11.51 17.27
CA ALA A 19 -11.94 -11.84 15.87
C ALA A 19 -13.37 -12.28 15.59
N ASP A 20 -13.95 -13.13 16.43
CA ASP A 20 -15.34 -13.59 16.25
C ASP A 20 -16.33 -12.43 16.39
N ARG A 21 -16.16 -11.56 17.39
CA ARG A 21 -16.97 -10.33 17.52
C ARG A 21 -16.79 -9.38 16.33
N ALA A 22 -15.59 -9.30 15.77
CA ALA A 22 -15.34 -8.47 14.59
C ALA A 22 -16.04 -9.06 13.35
N LYS A 23 -15.94 -10.38 13.13
CA LYS A 23 -16.62 -11.10 12.05
C LYS A 23 -18.13 -10.92 12.13
N GLU A 24 -18.73 -11.09 13.32
CA GLU A 24 -20.17 -10.85 13.54
C GLU A 24 -20.59 -9.44 13.15
N ARG A 25 -19.85 -8.42 13.62
CA ARG A 25 -20.14 -7.01 13.31
C ARG A 25 -19.98 -6.68 11.83
N LEU A 26 -19.07 -7.35 11.15
CA LEU A 26 -18.77 -7.16 9.73
C LEU A 26 -19.61 -8.09 8.82
N GLY A 27 -20.49 -8.92 9.38
CA GLY A 27 -21.29 -9.88 8.59
C GLY A 27 -20.47 -10.97 7.91
N ILE A 28 -19.28 -11.31 8.46
CA ILE A 28 -18.37 -12.31 7.90
C ILE A 28 -18.71 -13.68 8.51
N PRO A 29 -19.01 -14.71 7.70
CA PRO A 29 -19.24 -16.06 8.19
C PRO A 29 -17.99 -16.65 8.90
N PRO A 30 -18.14 -17.49 9.94
CA PRO A 30 -17.02 -18.00 10.74
C PRO A 30 -15.92 -18.72 9.94
N HIS A 31 -16.28 -19.34 8.81
CA HIS A 31 -15.35 -20.10 7.95
C HIS A 31 -15.16 -19.46 6.57
N ALA A 32 -15.29 -18.13 6.49
CA ALA A 32 -15.13 -17.39 5.24
C ALA A 32 -13.66 -17.14 4.84
N LEU A 33 -12.70 -17.44 5.71
CA LEU A 33 -11.26 -17.25 5.48
C LEU A 33 -10.50 -18.56 5.66
N ALA A 34 -9.32 -18.64 5.06
CA ALA A 34 -8.36 -19.71 5.32
C ALA A 34 -7.93 -19.73 6.80
N PRO A 35 -7.65 -20.91 7.39
CA PRO A 35 -7.17 -21.00 8.76
C PRO A 35 -5.91 -20.16 8.98
N GLY A 36 -5.86 -19.38 10.07
CA GLY A 36 -4.71 -18.53 10.40
C GLY A 36 -4.83 -17.08 9.89
N HIS A 37 -5.70 -16.81 8.92
CA HIS A 37 -5.93 -15.45 8.38
C HIS A 37 -7.18 -14.78 8.95
N ASP A 38 -7.93 -15.50 9.78
CA ASP A 38 -9.25 -15.12 10.26
C ASP A 38 -9.24 -14.20 11.49
N ARG A 39 -8.06 -13.74 11.91
CA ARG A 39 -7.86 -12.83 13.06
C ARG A 39 -7.15 -11.53 12.67
N HIS A 40 -6.72 -11.42 11.42
CA HIS A 40 -5.98 -10.26 10.95
C HIS A 40 -6.93 -9.06 10.74
N PRO A 41 -6.79 -7.94 11.50
CA PRO A 41 -7.78 -6.87 11.52
C PRO A 41 -8.06 -6.24 10.16
N LEU A 42 -7.02 -5.99 9.36
CA LEU A 42 -7.17 -5.40 8.04
C LEU A 42 -7.84 -6.40 7.08
N THR A 43 -7.45 -7.67 7.12
CA THR A 43 -8.05 -8.72 6.27
C THR A 43 -9.54 -8.84 6.51
N LEU A 44 -9.99 -8.84 7.77
CA LEU A 44 -11.42 -8.87 8.10
C LEU A 44 -12.15 -7.66 7.52
N ARG A 45 -11.60 -6.45 7.69
CA ARG A 45 -12.21 -5.23 7.17
C ARG A 45 -12.33 -5.25 5.64
N LEU A 46 -11.24 -5.56 4.94
CA LEU A 46 -11.23 -5.55 3.48
C LEU A 46 -12.12 -6.66 2.90
N LEU A 47 -12.16 -7.84 3.54
CA LEU A 47 -13.06 -8.91 3.13
C LEU A 47 -14.53 -8.49 3.24
N ALA A 48 -14.92 -7.76 4.29
CA ALA A 48 -16.29 -7.25 4.42
C ALA A 48 -16.65 -6.34 3.23
N GLU A 49 -15.76 -5.41 2.87
CA GLU A 49 -15.96 -4.51 1.73
C GLU A 49 -16.05 -5.25 0.39
N VAL A 50 -15.23 -6.29 0.20
CA VAL A 50 -15.27 -7.15 -0.99
C VAL A 50 -16.59 -7.92 -1.06
N ARG A 51 -17.04 -8.49 0.06
CA ARG A 51 -18.29 -9.27 0.12
C ARG A 51 -19.52 -8.41 -0.13
N GLU A 52 -19.55 -7.17 0.35
CA GLU A 52 -20.61 -6.20 0.06
C GLU A 52 -20.68 -5.85 -1.43
N ALA A 53 -19.55 -5.89 -2.15
CA ALA A 53 -19.51 -5.61 -3.58
C ALA A 53 -19.83 -6.83 -4.47
N LEU A 54 -19.76 -8.04 -3.93
CA LEU A 54 -19.99 -9.27 -4.66
C LEU A 54 -21.44 -9.77 -4.48
N PRO A 55 -21.96 -10.56 -5.44
CA PRO A 55 -23.21 -11.29 -5.22
C PRO A 55 -23.13 -12.17 -3.97
N PRO A 56 -24.25 -12.39 -3.26
CA PRO A 56 -24.25 -13.29 -2.11
C PRO A 56 -23.91 -14.73 -2.55
N GLY A 57 -23.19 -15.45 -1.69
CA GLY A 57 -22.89 -16.87 -1.91
C GLY A 57 -21.68 -17.17 -2.80
N VAL A 58 -20.81 -16.19 -3.09
CA VAL A 58 -19.51 -16.49 -3.73
C VAL A 58 -18.73 -17.48 -2.86
N PRO A 59 -18.37 -18.66 -3.41
CA PRO A 59 -17.64 -19.69 -2.66
C PRO A 59 -16.17 -19.31 -2.50
N GLY A 60 -15.52 -19.86 -1.48
CA GLY A 60 -14.09 -19.69 -1.26
C GLY A 60 -13.75 -19.47 0.21
N ARG A 61 -12.47 -19.67 0.53
CA ARG A 61 -11.86 -19.35 1.82
C ARG A 61 -10.54 -18.64 1.54
N PRO A 62 -10.59 -17.38 1.06
CA PRO A 62 -9.38 -16.65 0.71
C PRO A 62 -8.44 -16.54 1.91
N ASP A 63 -7.14 -16.49 1.64
CA ASP A 63 -6.17 -16.03 2.61
C ASP A 63 -6.07 -14.49 2.62
N THR A 64 -5.06 -13.93 3.29
CA THR A 64 -4.88 -12.47 3.35
C THR A 64 -4.45 -11.85 2.01
N GLU A 65 -3.62 -12.56 1.23
CA GLU A 65 -3.13 -12.06 -0.05
C GLU A 65 -4.25 -12.08 -1.09
N ASP A 66 -5.07 -13.12 -1.09
CA ASP A 66 -6.30 -13.21 -1.88
C ASP A 66 -7.24 -12.03 -1.59
N VAL A 67 -7.44 -11.69 -0.30
CA VAL A 67 -8.28 -10.56 0.11
C VAL A 67 -7.70 -9.23 -0.35
N PHE A 68 -6.38 -9.05 -0.24
CA PHE A 68 -5.70 -7.82 -0.68
C PHE A 68 -5.82 -7.65 -2.19
N GLY A 69 -5.61 -8.71 -2.97
CA GLY A 69 -5.81 -8.71 -4.41
C GLY A 69 -7.27 -8.38 -4.79
N ALA A 70 -8.24 -9.06 -4.17
CA ALA A 70 -9.65 -8.82 -4.44
C ALA A 70 -10.10 -7.39 -4.08
N HIS A 71 -9.59 -6.85 -2.98
CA HIS A 71 -9.87 -5.46 -2.59
C HIS A 71 -9.22 -4.46 -3.56
N LEU A 72 -7.99 -4.71 -4.00
CA LEU A 72 -7.31 -3.87 -4.98
C LEU A 72 -8.06 -3.85 -6.33
N ASP A 73 -8.53 -5.01 -6.79
CA ASP A 73 -9.35 -5.14 -7.98
C ASP A 73 -10.68 -4.38 -7.84
N LEU A 74 -11.34 -4.50 -6.69
CA LEU A 74 -12.55 -3.74 -6.37
C LEU A 74 -12.30 -2.23 -6.44
N MET A 75 -11.20 -1.74 -5.86
CA MET A 75 -10.82 -0.32 -5.93
C MET A 75 -10.57 0.11 -7.37
N CYS A 76 -9.85 -0.68 -8.16
CA CYS A 76 -9.60 -0.38 -9.58
C CYS A 76 -10.89 -0.27 -10.39
N VAL A 77 -11.87 -1.15 -10.13
CA VAL A 77 -13.19 -1.08 -10.76
C VAL A 77 -13.96 0.16 -10.32
N ARG A 78 -14.01 0.47 -9.02
CA ARG A 78 -14.71 1.67 -8.50
C ARG A 78 -14.12 2.96 -9.05
N ILE A 79 -12.79 3.07 -9.07
CA ILE A 79 -12.08 4.22 -9.67
C ILE A 79 -12.41 4.34 -11.16
N ALA A 80 -12.39 3.23 -11.91
CA ALA A 80 -12.75 3.24 -13.33
C ALA A 80 -14.19 3.69 -13.58
N VAL A 81 -15.15 3.21 -12.79
CA VAL A 81 -16.55 3.65 -12.85
C VAL A 81 -16.65 5.16 -12.58
N ARG A 82 -15.94 5.67 -11.57
CA ARG A 82 -15.95 7.08 -11.22
C ARG A 82 -15.33 7.97 -12.31
N ILE A 83 -14.22 7.55 -12.91
CA ILE A 83 -13.60 8.25 -14.05
C ILE A 83 -14.58 8.30 -15.23
N THR A 84 -15.24 7.18 -15.52
CA THR A 84 -16.23 7.09 -16.61
C THR A 84 -17.42 8.02 -16.37
N ALA A 85 -17.95 8.02 -15.13
CA ALA A 85 -19.04 8.90 -14.74
C ALA A 85 -18.67 10.38 -14.81
N ALA A 86 -17.45 10.75 -14.41
CA ALA A 86 -16.94 12.12 -14.49
C ALA A 86 -16.77 12.61 -15.95
N ALA A 87 -16.54 11.70 -16.89
CA ALA A 87 -16.46 12.01 -18.32
C ALA A 87 -17.85 12.16 -18.99
N GLY A 88 -18.95 11.96 -18.26
CA GLY A 88 -20.31 12.04 -18.81
C GLY A 88 -20.68 10.85 -19.70
N GLU A 89 -19.90 9.77 -19.67
CA GLU A 89 -20.17 8.56 -20.46
C GLU A 89 -20.98 7.55 -19.65
N GLN A 90 -21.96 6.89 -20.29
CA GLN A 90 -22.66 5.77 -19.65
C GLN A 90 -21.68 4.59 -19.50
N PRO A 91 -21.48 4.05 -18.28
CA PRO A 91 -20.50 2.98 -18.07
C PRO A 91 -20.93 1.70 -18.80
N ARG A 92 -20.24 1.36 -19.90
CA ARG A 92 -20.36 0.06 -20.57
C ARG A 92 -19.39 -0.93 -19.92
N GLY A 93 -19.88 -2.13 -19.57
CA GLY A 93 -19.10 -3.10 -18.78
C GLY A 93 -17.72 -3.46 -19.35
N THR A 94 -17.56 -3.56 -20.66
CA THR A 94 -16.25 -3.83 -21.30
C THR A 94 -15.30 -2.64 -21.23
N ALA A 95 -15.81 -1.41 -21.39
CA ALA A 95 -15.02 -0.20 -21.29
C ALA A 95 -14.52 0.02 -19.85
N VAL A 96 -15.40 -0.21 -18.87
CA VAL A 96 -15.05 -0.15 -17.44
C VAL A 96 -13.98 -1.17 -17.09
N ARG A 97 -14.10 -2.43 -17.55
CA ARG A 97 -13.07 -3.45 -17.33
C ARG A 97 -11.71 -3.07 -17.89
N ARG A 98 -11.67 -2.55 -19.13
CA ARG A 98 -10.42 -2.10 -19.75
C ARG A 98 -9.82 -0.91 -18.99
N LEU A 99 -10.65 0.01 -18.53
CA LEU A 99 -10.20 1.15 -17.73
C LEU A 99 -9.70 0.69 -16.35
N ALA A 100 -10.37 -0.25 -15.69
CA ALA A 100 -9.94 -0.83 -14.43
C ALA A 100 -8.56 -1.49 -14.56
N ALA A 101 -8.29 -2.23 -15.65
CA ALA A 101 -6.96 -2.77 -15.93
C ALA A 101 -5.89 -1.68 -16.11
N ARG A 102 -6.23 -0.54 -16.73
CA ARG A 102 -5.32 0.61 -16.82
C ARG A 102 -5.09 1.26 -15.46
N VAL A 103 -6.13 1.39 -14.64
CA VAL A 103 -6.03 1.91 -13.27
C VAL A 103 -5.11 1.01 -12.46
N ALA A 104 -5.28 -0.31 -12.52
CA ALA A 104 -4.39 -1.27 -11.87
C ALA A 104 -2.93 -1.04 -12.27
N GLY A 105 -2.64 -0.91 -13.57
CA GLY A 105 -1.29 -0.59 -14.05
C GLY A 105 -0.72 0.70 -13.45
N GLN A 106 -1.52 1.78 -13.37
CA GLN A 106 -1.09 3.04 -12.73
C GLN A 106 -0.90 2.90 -11.22
N VAL A 107 -1.71 2.09 -10.54
CA VAL A 107 -1.55 1.82 -9.10
C VAL A 107 -0.25 1.06 -8.83
N HIS A 108 0.09 0.09 -9.68
CA HIS A 108 1.38 -0.61 -9.60
C HIS A 108 2.56 0.34 -9.89
N GLU A 109 2.40 1.29 -10.81
CA GLU A 109 3.43 2.32 -11.05
C GLU A 109 3.57 3.28 -9.84
N ALA A 110 2.46 3.69 -9.23
CA ALA A 110 2.48 4.46 -7.99
C ALA A 110 3.22 3.70 -6.88
N ALA A 111 2.91 2.41 -6.70
CA ALA A 111 3.58 1.56 -5.72
C ALA A 111 5.10 1.46 -5.99
N ARG A 112 5.51 1.26 -7.25
CA ARG A 112 6.94 1.27 -7.64
C ARG A 112 7.62 2.59 -7.27
N ARG A 113 6.97 3.73 -7.49
CA ARG A 113 7.52 5.06 -7.15
C ARG A 113 7.60 5.31 -5.64
N CYS A 114 6.71 4.72 -4.85
CA CYS A 114 6.74 4.79 -3.38
C CYS A 114 7.97 4.10 -2.77
N LEU A 115 8.61 3.14 -3.48
CA LEU A 115 9.86 2.49 -3.05
C LEU A 115 11.09 3.41 -3.11
N GLY A 116 10.95 4.62 -3.66
CA GLY A 116 12.01 5.63 -3.68
C GLY A 116 12.40 6.15 -2.28
N PRO A 117 13.33 7.11 -2.18
CA PRO A 117 13.83 7.65 -0.91
C PRO A 117 12.77 8.36 -0.03
N GLY A 118 11.51 8.44 -0.48
CA GLY A 118 10.37 9.08 0.17
C GLY A 118 9.66 8.26 1.25
N GLN A 119 10.25 7.17 1.76
CA GLN A 119 9.69 6.40 2.89
C GLN A 119 8.25 5.88 2.64
N GLY A 120 7.93 5.48 1.40
CA GLY A 120 6.58 5.04 1.03
C GLY A 120 5.61 6.18 0.67
N GLU A 121 6.05 7.45 0.73
CA GLU A 121 5.29 8.58 0.21
C GLU A 121 5.56 8.77 -1.29
N LEU A 122 4.48 9.04 -2.03
CA LEU A 122 4.49 9.51 -3.41
C LEU A 122 4.41 11.04 -3.39
N ASP A 123 5.45 11.71 -3.90
CA ASP A 123 5.42 13.17 -3.97
C ASP A 123 4.32 13.68 -4.93
N ARG A 124 3.97 14.96 -4.80
CA ARG A 124 2.84 15.54 -5.55
C ARG A 124 3.05 15.54 -7.06
N ALA A 125 4.30 15.69 -7.54
CA ALA A 125 4.59 15.70 -8.96
C ALA A 125 4.45 14.29 -9.53
N ALA A 126 5.05 13.30 -8.86
CA ALA A 126 4.94 11.90 -9.21
C ALA A 126 3.49 11.40 -9.16
N PHE A 127 2.69 11.87 -8.19
CA PHE A 127 1.26 11.57 -8.13
C PHE A 127 0.48 12.12 -9.34
N GLU A 128 0.71 13.38 -9.72
CA GLU A 128 0.03 14.00 -10.87
C GLU A 128 0.44 13.35 -12.20
N GLU A 129 1.67 12.88 -12.33
CA GLU A 129 2.13 12.14 -13.50
C GLU A 129 1.37 10.80 -13.67
N VAL A 130 1.14 10.08 -12.56
CA VAL A 130 0.47 8.78 -12.57
C VAL A 130 -1.06 8.94 -12.63
N PHE A 131 -1.61 9.93 -11.93
CA PHE A 131 -3.03 10.21 -11.81
C PHE A 131 -3.34 11.68 -12.16
N PRO A 132 -3.53 12.02 -13.45
CA PRO A 132 -3.72 13.42 -13.84
C PRO A 132 -5.02 14.02 -13.29
N TRP A 133 -4.95 15.24 -12.73
CA TRP A 133 -6.12 16.02 -12.31
C TRP A 133 -7.06 16.31 -13.48
N ARG A 134 -6.50 16.67 -14.64
CA ARG A 134 -7.25 17.10 -15.83
C ARG A 134 -8.22 16.04 -16.38
N THR A 135 -7.95 14.76 -16.13
CA THR A 135 -8.79 13.63 -16.57
C THR A 135 -9.67 13.09 -15.43
N GLY A 136 -9.64 13.70 -14.25
CA GLY A 136 -10.40 13.24 -13.08
C GLY A 136 -9.82 12.01 -12.37
N TRP A 137 -8.63 11.53 -12.78
CA TRP A 137 -8.02 10.33 -12.19
C TRP A 137 -7.62 10.55 -10.74
N ALA A 138 -6.92 11.66 -10.46
CA ALA A 138 -6.56 12.04 -9.09
C ALA A 138 -7.78 12.12 -8.18
N SER A 139 -8.82 12.85 -8.61
CA SER A 139 -10.06 12.99 -7.84
C SER A 139 -10.71 11.64 -7.58
N ALA A 140 -10.73 10.74 -8.57
CA ALA A 140 -11.32 9.43 -8.41
C ALA A 140 -10.57 8.56 -7.39
N VAL A 141 -9.23 8.49 -7.49
CA VAL A 141 -8.38 7.71 -6.59
C VAL A 141 -8.50 8.19 -5.14
N LEU A 142 -8.51 9.51 -4.93
CA LEU A 142 -8.65 10.11 -3.60
C LEU A 142 -10.05 9.93 -3.02
N THR A 143 -11.09 9.98 -3.87
CA THR A 143 -12.48 9.77 -3.43
C THR A 143 -12.74 8.32 -3.04
N GLU A 144 -12.20 7.37 -3.79
CA GLU A 144 -12.27 5.95 -3.44
C GLU A 144 -11.32 5.58 -2.28
N GLY A 145 -10.47 6.52 -1.84
CA GLY A 145 -9.63 6.35 -0.67
C GLY A 145 -8.49 5.35 -0.85
N LEU A 146 -8.11 5.00 -2.09
CA LEU A 146 -6.97 4.10 -2.33
C LEU A 146 -5.65 4.77 -1.92
N LEU A 147 -5.50 6.05 -2.28
CA LEU A 147 -4.43 6.92 -1.81
C LEU A 147 -5.04 8.05 -0.99
N VAL A 148 -4.31 8.50 0.03
CA VAL A 148 -4.69 9.62 0.91
C VAL A 148 -3.55 10.62 1.01
N PRO A 149 -3.86 11.91 1.22
CA PRO A 149 -2.83 12.91 1.52
C PRO A 149 -2.01 12.51 2.75
N ALA A 150 -0.70 12.62 2.64
CA ALA A 150 0.24 12.38 3.74
C ALA A 150 1.42 13.34 3.63
N GLY A 151 1.58 14.20 4.63
CA GLY A 151 2.59 15.24 4.61
C GLY A 151 2.45 16.15 3.39
N ALA A 152 3.50 16.20 2.56
CA ALA A 152 3.55 16.99 1.33
C ALA A 152 3.12 16.20 0.07
N GLY A 153 2.81 14.91 0.22
CA GLY A 153 2.47 14.01 -0.87
C GLY A 153 1.27 13.12 -0.55
N TYR A 154 1.34 11.88 -1.01
CA TYR A 154 0.28 10.88 -0.90
C TYR A 154 0.85 9.53 -0.49
N ARG A 155 0.02 8.69 0.12
CA ARG A 155 0.37 7.30 0.47
C ARG A 155 -0.85 6.40 0.33
N PHE A 156 -0.64 5.09 0.30
CA PHE A 156 -1.73 4.13 0.42
C PHE A 156 -2.46 4.31 1.75
N ALA A 157 -3.80 4.32 1.69
CA ALA A 157 -4.62 4.53 2.88
C ALA A 157 -4.41 3.43 3.93
N HIS A 158 -4.22 2.20 3.44
CA HIS A 158 -3.81 1.06 4.24
C HIS A 158 -2.32 0.80 3.99
N GLU A 159 -1.50 1.09 5.01
CA GLU A 159 -0.04 0.92 4.95
C GLU A 159 0.34 -0.49 4.53
N GLU A 160 -0.25 -1.50 5.16
CA GLU A 160 0.05 -2.92 4.86
C GLU A 160 -0.38 -3.36 3.46
N LEU A 161 -1.50 -2.84 2.94
CA LEU A 161 -1.88 -3.06 1.54
C LEU A 161 -0.84 -2.39 0.62
N GLY A 162 -0.41 -1.18 0.95
CA GLY A 162 0.65 -0.48 0.24
C GLY A 162 1.96 -1.27 0.22
N ASP A 163 2.41 -1.76 1.38
CA ASP A 163 3.60 -2.60 1.54
C ASP A 163 3.50 -3.88 0.69
N TRP A 164 2.34 -4.53 0.69
CA TRP A 164 2.10 -5.73 -0.12
C TRP A 164 2.20 -5.44 -1.62
N VAL A 165 1.53 -4.39 -2.14
CA VAL A 165 1.61 -4.03 -3.56
C VAL A 165 3.04 -3.59 -3.95
N GLN A 166 3.73 -2.89 -3.05
CA GLN A 166 5.13 -2.49 -3.24
C GLN A 166 6.07 -3.69 -3.27
N GLY A 167 5.83 -4.70 -2.43
CA GLY A 167 6.61 -5.95 -2.38
C GLY A 167 6.70 -6.65 -3.73
N ALA A 168 5.65 -6.59 -4.55
CA ALA A 168 5.65 -7.13 -5.92
C ALA A 168 6.64 -6.42 -6.87
N HIS A 169 7.10 -5.22 -6.54
CA HIS A 169 8.04 -4.42 -7.34
C HIS A 169 9.43 -4.31 -6.71
N LEU A 170 9.63 -4.85 -5.51
CA LEU A 170 10.88 -4.76 -4.79
C LEU A 170 11.91 -5.71 -5.39
N ASP A 171 13.01 -5.16 -5.93
CA ASP A 171 14.21 -5.94 -6.23
C ASP A 171 14.95 -6.23 -4.92
N LEU A 172 14.63 -7.38 -4.31
CA LEU A 172 15.17 -7.80 -3.03
C LEU A 172 16.70 -7.90 -3.07
N ASP A 173 17.27 -8.42 -4.14
CA ASP A 173 18.72 -8.61 -4.26
C ASP A 173 19.45 -7.28 -4.36
N ALA A 174 18.95 -6.34 -5.17
CA ALA A 174 19.51 -5.00 -5.25
C ALA A 174 19.33 -4.23 -3.92
N ALA A 175 18.19 -4.38 -3.25
CA ALA A 175 17.91 -3.76 -1.96
C ALA A 175 18.84 -4.29 -0.86
N LEU A 176 18.98 -5.61 -0.74
CA LEU A 176 19.89 -6.25 0.22
C LEU A 176 21.34 -5.88 -0.07
N ARG A 177 21.77 -5.91 -1.34
CA ARG A 177 23.11 -5.47 -1.75
C ARG A 177 23.39 -4.03 -1.34
N SER A 178 22.44 -3.12 -1.58
CA SER A 178 22.54 -1.72 -1.16
C SER A 178 22.64 -1.57 0.36
N LEU A 179 21.82 -2.28 1.13
CA LEU A 179 21.81 -2.23 2.60
C LEU A 179 23.11 -2.79 3.21
N VAL A 180 23.55 -3.96 2.75
CA VAL A 180 24.78 -4.62 3.23
C VAL A 180 26.01 -3.78 2.90
N HIS A 181 26.13 -3.27 1.67
CA HIS A 181 27.30 -2.47 1.30
C HIS A 181 27.27 -1.05 1.86
N ARG A 182 26.10 -0.49 2.17
CA ARG A 182 25.99 0.76 2.94
C ARG A 182 26.55 0.58 4.35
N TRP A 183 26.23 -0.54 5.00
CA TRP A 183 26.76 -0.88 6.33
C TRP A 183 28.28 -1.05 6.32
N HIS A 184 28.83 -1.72 5.29
CA HIS A 184 30.27 -1.86 5.15
C HIS A 184 30.99 -0.53 4.87
N ARG A 185 30.40 0.39 4.10
CA ARG A 185 30.98 1.73 3.90
C ARG A 185 30.92 2.62 5.14
N GLY A 186 29.96 2.40 6.05
CA GLY A 186 29.84 3.12 7.32
C GLY A 186 30.72 2.59 8.45
N SER A 187 31.26 1.37 8.31
CA SER A 187 32.02 0.68 9.38
C SER A 187 33.55 0.80 9.23
N GLY A 188 34.05 1.50 8.21
CA GLY A 188 35.49 1.54 7.88
C GLY A 188 36.11 2.91 7.66
N ALA A 189 35.37 4.02 7.78
CA ALA A 189 35.93 5.36 7.55
C ALA A 189 36.36 6.01 8.88
N VAL A 190 37.58 5.68 9.34
CA VAL A 190 38.30 6.52 10.30
C VAL A 190 38.56 7.86 9.62
N VAL A 191 38.05 8.90 10.27
CA VAL A 191 38.16 10.34 9.97
C VAL A 191 39.46 10.76 9.27
N ARG A 192 39.32 11.43 8.13
CA ARG A 192 40.25 12.49 7.70
C ARG A 192 39.47 13.64 7.09
N LEU A 193 39.28 14.71 7.86
CA LEU A 193 38.79 15.99 7.35
C LEU A 193 39.88 16.62 6.47
N PRO A 194 39.46 17.26 5.36
CA PRO A 194 39.80 18.68 5.22
C PRO A 194 38.61 19.54 4.81
N SER A 195 38.80 20.83 5.08
CA SER A 195 37.84 21.93 5.10
C SER A 195 37.22 22.33 3.75
N ALA A 196 36.06 22.99 3.90
CA ALA A 196 35.46 24.04 3.07
C ALA A 196 34.69 23.63 1.80
N GLY A 197 33.36 23.78 1.90
CA GLY A 197 32.46 24.22 0.83
C GLY A 197 32.09 23.17 -0.21
N THR A 198 30.84 22.70 -0.20
CA THR A 198 29.93 22.61 -1.35
C THR A 198 28.55 22.14 -0.83
N GLU A 199 27.51 22.81 -1.32
CA GLU A 199 26.09 22.55 -1.06
C GLU A 199 25.65 21.16 -1.58
N GLY A 200 24.67 20.53 -0.90
CA GLY A 200 23.79 19.56 -1.54
C GLY A 200 24.06 18.06 -1.34
N GLU A 201 24.49 17.61 -0.14
CA GLU A 201 24.40 16.18 0.18
C GLU A 201 22.97 15.81 0.63
N PRO A 202 22.30 14.82 0.01
CA PRO A 202 20.98 14.38 0.45
C PRO A 202 21.11 13.78 1.86
N ARG A 203 20.52 14.47 2.84
CA ARG A 203 20.49 14.02 4.23
C ARG A 203 19.92 12.59 4.28
N SER A 204 20.77 11.68 4.73
CA SER A 204 20.44 10.28 5.02
C SER A 204 19.22 10.22 5.93
N LEU A 205 18.07 9.86 5.38
CA LEU A 205 16.89 9.52 6.16
C LEU A 205 17.07 8.09 6.70
N PRO A 206 16.76 7.83 7.97
CA PRO A 206 16.86 6.50 8.54
C PRO A 206 16.00 5.51 7.75
N VAL A 207 16.52 4.30 7.55
CA VAL A 207 15.82 3.21 6.88
C VAL A 207 14.51 2.93 7.63
N PRO A 208 13.35 2.89 6.94
CA PRO A 208 12.09 2.54 7.57
C PRO A 208 12.16 1.09 8.06
N ARG A 209 11.88 0.89 9.35
CA ARG A 209 11.81 -0.44 9.97
C ARG A 209 10.46 -1.07 9.63
N HIS A 210 10.28 -1.50 8.38
CA HIS A 210 9.11 -2.26 7.96
C HIS A 210 9.20 -3.71 8.47
N ARG A 211 8.03 -4.35 8.54
CA ARG A 211 7.63 -5.28 9.60
C ARG A 211 7.64 -6.75 9.19
N ILE A 212 8.37 -7.14 8.16
CA ILE A 212 8.48 -8.55 7.78
C ILE A 212 9.75 -9.08 8.45
N GLY A 213 9.57 -9.85 9.52
CA GLY A 213 10.67 -10.56 10.18
C GLY A 213 11.40 -11.47 9.18
N PRO A 214 12.58 -12.00 9.55
CA PRO A 214 13.30 -12.92 8.69
C PRO A 214 12.40 -14.12 8.38
N VAL A 215 12.12 -14.34 7.09
CA VAL A 215 11.64 -15.62 6.58
C VAL A 215 12.86 -16.54 6.61
N ILE A 216 12.82 -17.54 7.50
CA ILE A 216 13.76 -18.67 7.51
C ILE A 216 13.13 -19.81 6.71
#